data_AF-A0A7M7P8Y6-F1
#
_entry.id   AF-A0A7M7P8Y6-F1
#
_cell.length_a   1.000
_cell.length_b   1.000
_cell.length_c   1.000
_cell.angle_alpha   90.00
_cell.angle_beta   90.00
_cell.angle_gamma   90.00
#
_symmetry.space_group_name_H-M   'P 1'
#
loop_
_entity.id
_entity.type
_entity.pdbx_description
1 polymer ?
#
loop_
_entity_poly.entity_id
_entity_poly.type
_entity_poly.pdbx_seq_one_letter_code
_entity_poly.pdbx_strand_id
1 'polypeptide(L)'
;MEDLIPSKMSKSRRHLPWITTDLKRKMRKRDRLFKKARRNPSTSKWKAFRQHRNVVAKLVHQAHHDYVNNIIGNSLQGNPKTFWSYVKQCRTENMEIPSLRSDKGIHTTNKDKAECLNSFFHSVFTNQQVCHARMEGSSHFPDIGHLHIHRPGVAKQLSNLKRLLLP
;
A
#
# COMPACT_ATOMS: atom_id res chain seq x y z
N MET A 1 1.46 19.16 20.96
CA MET A 1 2.10 17.83 20.96
C MET A 1 1.89 17.06 19.64
N GLU A 2 1.13 17.61 18.66
CA GLU A 2 0.81 16.91 17.40
C GLU A 2 1.78 17.20 16.23
N ASP A 3 2.70 18.17 16.36
CA ASP A 3 3.59 18.62 15.27
C ASP A 3 4.80 17.71 15.00
N LEU A 4 4.94 16.60 15.73
CA LEU A 4 6.07 15.68 15.62
C LEU A 4 5.78 14.44 14.76
N ILE A 5 4.59 14.35 14.16
CA ILE A 5 4.20 13.20 13.32
C ILE A 5 4.23 13.62 11.85
N PRO A 6 5.23 13.17 11.07
CA PRO A 6 5.24 13.39 9.63
C PRO A 6 3.99 12.76 8.99
N SER A 7 3.08 13.61 8.52
CA SER A 7 1.92 13.18 7.75
C SER A 7 2.14 13.47 6.27
N LYS A 8 1.73 12.52 5.41
CA LYS A 8 1.79 12.70 3.95
C LYS A 8 0.51 12.17 3.33
N MET A 9 -0.15 13.01 2.53
CA MET A 9 -1.27 12.57 1.72
C MET A 9 -0.77 11.70 0.57
N SER A 10 -1.34 10.50 0.42
CA SER A 10 -1.08 9.68 -0.76
C SER A 10 -1.54 10.43 -2.02
N LYS A 11 -0.67 10.53 -3.03
CA LYS A 11 -1.07 11.11 -4.32
C LYS A 11 -2.10 10.21 -4.99
N SER A 12 -3.12 10.79 -5.59
CA SER A 12 -4.09 10.06 -6.41
C SER A 12 -3.37 9.21 -7.47
N ARG A 13 -3.88 8.02 -7.76
CA ARG A 13 -3.27 7.13 -8.77
C ARG A 13 -3.16 7.88 -10.10
N ARG A 14 -1.97 7.82 -10.69
CA ARG A 14 -1.68 8.47 -11.98
C ARG A 14 -2.72 8.02 -13.01
N HIS A 15 -3.38 9.01 -13.62
CA HIS A 15 -4.32 8.78 -14.70
C HIS A 15 -3.56 8.28 -15.93
N LEU A 16 -3.92 7.11 -16.45
CA LEU A 16 -3.35 6.58 -17.69
C LEU A 16 -3.96 7.37 -18.87
N PRO A 17 -3.17 8.07 -19.69
CA PRO A 17 -3.70 8.97 -20.71
C PRO A 17 -4.48 8.25 -21.81
N TRP A 18 -4.14 7.00 -22.11
CA TRP A 18 -4.87 6.16 -23.07
C TRP A 18 -6.18 5.54 -22.53
N ILE A 19 -6.49 5.71 -21.24
CA ILE A 19 -7.71 5.17 -20.64
C ILE A 19 -8.82 6.23 -20.66
N THR A 20 -9.60 6.22 -21.73
CA THR A 20 -10.73 7.13 -21.94
C THR A 20 -11.92 6.83 -21.02
N THR A 21 -12.85 7.79 -20.90
CA THR A 21 -14.11 7.64 -20.13
C THR A 21 -14.97 6.48 -20.63
N ASP A 22 -15.01 6.26 -21.95
CA ASP A 22 -15.73 5.15 -22.57
C ASP A 22 -15.10 3.80 -22.26
N LEU A 23 -13.77 3.70 -22.32
CA LEU A 23 -13.06 2.49 -21.92
C LEU A 23 -13.31 2.17 -20.44
N LYS A 24 -13.29 3.19 -19.57
CA LYS A 24 -13.67 3.03 -18.15
C LYS A 24 -15.12 2.53 -18.02
N ARG A 25 -16.06 3.00 -18.83
CA ARG A 25 -17.46 2.53 -18.82
C ARG A 25 -17.53 1.03 -19.17
N LYS A 26 -16.75 0.58 -20.16
CA LYS A 26 -16.65 -0.85 -20.52
C LYS A 26 -15.98 -1.68 -19.43
N MET A 27 -14.92 -1.19 -18.80
CA MET A 27 -14.27 -1.83 -17.64
C MET A 27 -15.25 -1.98 -16.47
N ARG A 28 -15.99 -0.93 -16.12
CA ARG A 28 -17.05 -1.00 -15.08
C ARG A 28 -18.16 -1.98 -15.45
N LYS A 29 -18.52 -2.10 -16.74
CA LYS A 29 -19.49 -3.13 -17.19
C LYS A 29 -18.93 -4.54 -16.97
N ARG A 30 -17.68 -4.80 -17.36
CA ARG A 30 -16.99 -6.07 -17.08
C ARG A 30 -16.99 -6.39 -15.58
N ASP A 31 -16.65 -5.42 -14.74
CA ASP A 31 -16.57 -5.63 -13.28
C ASP A 31 -17.95 -5.90 -12.66
N ARG A 32 -19.00 -5.22 -13.14
CA ARG A 32 -20.38 -5.53 -12.74
C ARG A 32 -20.78 -6.95 -13.13
N LEU A 33 -20.40 -7.42 -14.33
CA LEU A 33 -20.67 -8.79 -14.77
C LEU A 33 -19.91 -9.82 -13.93
N PHE A 34 -18.65 -9.52 -13.57
CA PHE A 34 -17.88 -10.35 -12.66
C PHE A 34 -18.57 -10.48 -11.30
N LYS A 35 -18.99 -9.36 -10.70
CA LYS A 35 -19.72 -9.36 -9.43
C LYS A 35 -21.01 -10.19 -9.51
N LYS A 36 -21.77 -10.06 -10.60
CA LYS A 36 -22.99 -10.86 -10.84
C LYS A 36 -22.69 -12.36 -10.98
N ALA A 37 -21.65 -12.72 -11.73
CA ALA A 37 -21.24 -14.12 -11.92
C ALA A 37 -20.70 -14.73 -10.63
N ARG A 38 -19.97 -13.96 -9.82
CA ARG A 38 -19.44 -14.40 -8.52
C ARG A 38 -20.53 -14.57 -7.46
N ARG A 39 -21.50 -13.64 -7.40
CA ARG A 39 -22.59 -13.69 -6.41
C ARG A 39 -23.54 -14.86 -6.67
N ASN A 40 -23.78 -15.20 -7.94
CA ASN A 40 -24.77 -16.21 -8.28
C ASN A 40 -24.32 -16.99 -9.53
N PRO A 41 -23.44 -18.00 -9.35
CA PRO A 41 -22.72 -18.68 -10.42
C PRO A 41 -23.66 -19.31 -11.45
N SER A 42 -23.39 -19.03 -12.72
CA SER A 42 -24.10 -19.65 -13.85
C SER A 42 -23.19 -19.61 -15.07
N THR A 43 -23.24 -20.66 -15.89
CA THR A 43 -22.46 -20.78 -17.13
C THR A 43 -22.71 -19.59 -18.07
N SER A 44 -23.95 -19.13 -18.16
CA SER A 44 -24.32 -17.96 -18.98
C SER A 44 -23.69 -16.66 -18.47
N LYS A 45 -23.74 -16.41 -17.15
CA LYS A 45 -23.14 -15.21 -16.53
C LYS A 45 -21.63 -15.19 -16.67
N TRP A 46 -20.98 -16.35 -16.49
CA TRP A 46 -19.54 -16.49 -16.71
C TRP A 46 -19.15 -16.32 -18.19
N LYS A 47 -19.96 -16.82 -19.13
CA LYS A 47 -19.77 -16.59 -20.58
C LYS A 47 -19.84 -15.10 -20.91
N ALA A 48 -20.87 -14.40 -20.42
CA ALA A 48 -21.02 -12.95 -20.61
C ALA A 48 -19.84 -12.15 -20.01
N PHE A 49 -19.37 -12.54 -18.82
CA PHE A 49 -18.17 -11.94 -18.23
C PHE A 49 -16.92 -12.18 -19.10
N ARG A 50 -16.65 -13.42 -19.54
CA ARG A 50 -15.49 -13.74 -20.38
C ARG A 50 -15.49 -12.97 -21.69
N GLN A 51 -16.64 -12.88 -22.36
CA GLN A 51 -16.81 -12.07 -23.58
C GLN A 51 -16.43 -10.61 -23.32
N HIS A 52 -16.99 -10.00 -22.28
CA HIS A 52 -16.68 -8.61 -21.93
C HIS A 52 -15.25 -8.40 -21.44
N ARG A 53 -14.66 -9.39 -20.76
CA ARG A 53 -13.25 -9.37 -20.36
C ARG A 53 -12.34 -9.29 -21.59
N ASN A 54 -12.58 -10.14 -22.58
CA ASN A 54 -11.79 -10.19 -23.81
C ASN A 54 -11.94 -8.90 -24.62
N VAL A 55 -13.16 -8.36 -24.75
CA VAL A 55 -13.40 -7.06 -25.40
C VAL A 55 -12.65 -5.94 -24.69
N VAL A 56 -12.73 -5.87 -23.35
CA VAL A 56 -12.01 -4.84 -22.58
C VAL A 56 -10.51 -5.00 -22.72
N ALA A 57 -9.97 -6.22 -22.66
CA ALA A 57 -8.55 -6.47 -22.88
C ALA A 57 -8.10 -5.97 -24.25
N LYS A 58 -8.81 -6.34 -25.32
CA LYS A 58 -8.52 -5.86 -26.69
C LYS A 58 -8.53 -4.33 -26.77
N LEU A 59 -9.55 -3.68 -26.22
CA LEU A 59 -9.65 -2.22 -26.23
C LEU A 59 -8.55 -1.54 -25.43
N VAL A 60 -8.13 -2.09 -24.28
CA VAL A 60 -7.01 -1.56 -23.50
C VAL A 60 -5.70 -1.68 -24.28
N HIS A 61 -5.45 -2.83 -24.90
CA HIS A 61 -4.28 -3.04 -25.74
C HIS A 61 -4.27 -2.09 -26.94
N GLN A 62 -5.39 -1.95 -27.64
CA GLN A 62 -5.52 -1.03 -28.76
C GLN A 62 -5.28 0.42 -28.34
N ALA A 63 -5.95 0.88 -27.29
CA ALA A 63 -5.80 2.26 -26.81
C ALA A 63 -4.36 2.57 -26.39
N HIS A 64 -3.68 1.61 -25.74
CA HIS A 64 -2.25 1.75 -25.42
C HIS A 64 -1.39 1.81 -26.68
N HIS A 65 -1.61 0.90 -27.63
CA HIS A 65 -0.88 0.86 -28.90
C HIS A 65 -1.05 2.15 -29.70
N ASP A 66 -2.27 2.67 -29.79
CA ASP A 66 -2.57 3.92 -30.48
C ASP A 66 -1.89 5.11 -29.79
N TYR A 67 -1.88 5.13 -28.46
CA TYR A 67 -1.17 6.16 -27.70
C TYR A 67 0.34 6.13 -27.95
N VAL A 68 0.96 4.94 -27.93
CA VAL A 68 2.40 4.81 -28.16
C VAL A 68 2.77 5.22 -29.59
N ASN A 69 2.06 4.72 -30.59
CA ASN A 69 2.42 5.00 -31.98
C ASN A 69 2.06 6.42 -32.41
N ASN A 70 0.85 6.89 -32.09
CA ASN A 70 0.34 8.16 -32.63
C ASN A 70 0.73 9.36 -31.77
N ILE A 71 0.87 9.20 -30.46
CA ILE A 71 1.18 10.32 -29.55
C ILE A 71 2.66 10.29 -29.20
N ILE A 72 3.18 9.17 -28.69
CA ILE A 72 4.59 9.10 -28.26
C ILE A 72 5.53 9.09 -29.47
N GLY A 73 5.24 8.32 -30.52
CA GLY A 73 6.06 8.29 -31.75
C GLY A 73 6.24 9.67 -32.38
N ASN A 74 5.16 10.44 -32.48
CA ASN A 74 5.18 11.80 -33.04
C ASN A 74 5.75 12.86 -32.06
N SER A 75 5.85 12.55 -30.77
CA SER A 75 6.27 13.53 -29.75
C SER A 75 7.76 13.86 -29.73
N LEU A 76 8.62 13.04 -30.35
CA LEU A 76 10.07 13.30 -30.35
C LEU A 76 10.43 14.62 -31.04
N GLN A 77 9.69 14.99 -32.09
CA GLN A 77 9.96 16.20 -32.86
C GLN A 77 9.27 17.44 -32.28
N GLY A 78 8.05 17.30 -31.74
CA GLY A 78 7.24 18.44 -31.27
C GLY A 78 7.25 18.68 -29.75
N ASN A 79 7.34 17.64 -28.92
CA ASN A 79 7.29 17.76 -27.47
C ASN A 79 8.02 16.60 -26.76
N PRO A 80 9.37 16.65 -26.70
CA PRO A 80 10.17 15.56 -26.14
C PRO A 80 9.89 15.30 -24.65
N LYS A 81 9.31 16.26 -23.92
CA LYS A 81 8.94 16.06 -22.50
C LYS A 81 7.89 14.95 -22.34
N THR A 82 6.95 14.82 -23.28
CA THR A 82 5.91 13.79 -23.21
C THR A 82 6.49 12.39 -23.42
N PHE A 83 7.41 12.23 -24.37
CA PHE A 83 8.21 11.02 -24.55
C PHE A 83 8.97 10.65 -23.27
N TRP A 84 9.76 11.56 -22.72
CA TRP A 84 10.55 11.28 -21.51
C TRP A 84 9.69 11.02 -20.28
N SER A 85 8.52 11.66 -20.17
CA SER A 85 7.53 11.36 -19.14
C SER A 85 6.96 9.94 -19.28
N TYR A 86 6.66 9.50 -20.51
CA TYR A 86 6.22 8.14 -20.79
C TYR A 86 7.30 7.12 -20.46
N VAL A 87 8.55 7.34 -20.91
CA VAL A 87 9.70 6.46 -20.60
C VAL A 87 9.90 6.35 -19.08
N LYS A 88 9.84 7.47 -18.35
CA LYS A 88 9.91 7.48 -16.88
C LYS A 88 8.77 6.70 -16.23
N GLN A 89 7.56 6.74 -16.80
CA GLN A 89 6.42 5.97 -16.30
C GLN A 89 6.56 4.46 -16.58
N CYS A 90 7.15 4.07 -17.73
CA CYS A 90 7.42 2.69 -18.09
C CYS A 90 8.57 2.08 -17.29
N ARG A 91 9.52 2.91 -16.84
CA ARG A 91 10.51 2.50 -15.86
C ARG A 91 9.77 2.16 -14.57
N THR A 92 9.58 0.87 -14.33
CA THR A 92 9.56 0.34 -12.98
C THR A 92 10.96 0.56 -12.42
N GLU A 93 11.20 1.75 -11.87
CA GLU A 93 12.25 1.92 -10.90
C GLU A 93 11.87 0.97 -9.77
N ASN A 94 12.38 -0.27 -9.83
CA ASN A 94 12.54 -1.09 -8.66
C ASN A 94 13.41 -0.24 -7.75
N MET A 95 12.77 0.55 -6.89
CA MET A 95 13.38 1.30 -5.80
C MET A 95 13.84 0.28 -4.76
N GLU A 96 14.60 -0.71 -5.21
CA GLU A 96 15.39 -1.54 -4.34
C GLU A 96 16.38 -0.60 -3.68
N ILE A 97 16.55 -0.77 -2.37
CA ILE A 97 17.51 0.02 -1.61
C ILE A 97 18.86 -0.15 -2.33
N PRO A 98 19.53 0.94 -2.75
CA PRO A 98 20.84 0.84 -3.36
C PRO A 98 21.79 0.05 -2.46
N SER A 99 22.85 -0.53 -3.04
CA SER A 99 23.86 -1.21 -2.25
C SER A 99 24.40 -0.28 -1.15
N LEU A 100 24.41 -0.75 0.09
CA LEU A 100 24.92 0.02 1.22
C LEU A 100 26.41 -0.21 1.35
N ARG A 101 27.17 0.85 1.67
CA ARG A 101 28.60 0.74 1.96
C ARG A 101 28.81 0.89 3.46
N SER A 102 29.51 -0.06 4.08
CA SER A 102 30.05 0.07 5.42
C SER A 102 31.54 -0.23 5.42
N ASP A 103 32.19 -0.10 6.57
CA ASP A 103 33.61 -0.44 6.75
C ASP A 103 33.90 -1.92 6.46
N LYS A 104 32.87 -2.79 6.52
CA LYS A 104 32.95 -4.22 6.21
C LYS A 104 32.75 -4.53 4.73
N GLY A 105 32.50 -3.53 3.88
CA GLY A 105 32.32 -3.69 2.44
C GLY A 105 30.95 -3.23 1.91
N ILE A 106 30.60 -3.73 0.72
CA ILE A 106 29.37 -3.36 -0.01
C ILE A 106 28.31 -4.45 0.21
N HIS A 107 27.15 -4.06 0.75
CA HIS A 107 26.00 -4.92 1.04
C HIS A 107 24.98 -4.83 -0.10
N THR A 108 24.86 -5.90 -0.88
CA THR A 108 23.99 -5.94 -2.08
C THR A 108 22.66 -6.65 -1.82
N THR A 109 22.63 -7.64 -0.92
CA THR A 109 21.41 -8.41 -0.61
C THR A 109 20.52 -7.69 0.40
N ASN A 110 19.21 -7.95 0.37
CA ASN A 110 18.25 -7.32 1.28
C ASN A 110 18.49 -7.70 2.75
N LYS A 111 18.98 -8.91 3.00
CA LYS A 111 19.35 -9.36 4.35
C LYS A 111 20.55 -8.56 4.87
N ASP A 112 21.62 -8.47 4.09
CA ASP A 112 22.84 -7.78 4.51
C ASP A 112 22.58 -6.29 4.73
N LYS A 113 21.73 -5.67 3.89
CA LYS A 113 21.29 -4.29 4.07
C LYS A 113 20.54 -4.10 5.39
N ALA A 114 19.60 -4.99 5.72
CA ALA A 114 18.86 -4.92 6.97
C ALA A 114 19.80 -5.04 8.19
N GLU A 115 20.75 -5.97 8.13
CA GLU A 115 21.70 -6.22 9.21
C GLU A 115 22.71 -5.07 9.39
N CYS A 116 23.16 -4.48 8.27
CA CYS A 116 23.98 -3.27 8.26
C CYS A 116 23.25 -2.08 8.90
N LEU A 117 21.99 -1.83 8.51
CA LEU A 117 21.18 -0.76 9.08
C LEU A 117 20.90 -0.99 10.57
N ASN A 118 20.57 -2.23 10.95
CA ASN A 118 20.33 -2.59 12.34
C ASN A 118 21.57 -2.31 13.21
N SER A 119 22.74 -2.74 12.75
CA SER A 119 24.01 -2.50 13.44
C SER A 119 24.31 -1.01 13.58
N PHE A 120 24.09 -0.22 12.52
CA PHE A 120 24.28 1.22 12.56
C PHE A 120 23.35 1.89 13.57
N PHE A 121 22.05 1.61 13.53
CA PHE A 121 21.09 2.21 14.45
C PHE A 121 21.38 1.82 15.91
N HIS A 122 21.71 0.55 16.17
CA HIS A 122 22.16 0.11 17.49
C HIS A 122 23.37 0.89 18.00
N SER A 123 24.32 1.23 17.12
CA SER A 123 25.55 1.94 17.52
C SER A 123 25.34 3.41 17.91
N VAL A 124 24.29 4.05 17.36
CA VAL A 124 23.99 5.47 17.64
C VAL A 124 22.95 5.65 18.74
N PHE A 125 22.26 4.59 19.15
CA PHE A 125 21.43 4.65 20.34
C PHE A 125 22.32 4.81 21.57
N THR A 126 22.11 5.92 22.28
CA THR A 126 22.72 6.09 23.59
C THR A 126 22.21 4.95 24.46
N ASN A 127 23.15 4.19 25.04
CA ASN A 127 22.82 3.26 26.10
C ASN A 127 22.33 4.14 27.24
N GLN A 128 21.01 4.38 27.30
CA GLN A 128 20.38 4.82 28.52
C GLN A 128 20.70 3.68 29.46
N GLN A 129 21.80 3.84 30.23
CA GLN A 129 21.90 3.19 31.52
C GLN A 129 20.51 3.28 32.07
N VAL A 130 19.94 2.12 32.39
CA VAL A 130 18.69 2.04 33.11
C VAL A 130 18.91 3.02 34.25
N CYS A 131 18.41 4.24 34.09
CA CYS A 131 18.04 5.02 35.21
C CYS A 131 16.97 4.09 35.73
N HIS A 132 17.35 3.27 36.70
CA HIS A 132 16.47 3.01 37.80
C HIS A 132 16.03 4.41 38.14
N ALA A 133 14.90 4.84 37.53
CA ALA A 133 14.20 6.02 37.93
C ALA A 133 14.14 5.78 39.41
N ARG A 134 14.99 6.52 40.15
CA ARG A 134 15.11 6.36 41.57
C ARG A 134 13.67 6.59 41.96
N MET A 135 12.99 5.53 42.39
CA MET A 135 11.59 5.64 42.78
C MET A 135 11.66 6.40 44.09
N GLU A 136 11.89 7.70 43.97
CA GLU A 136 11.88 8.64 45.06
C GLU A 136 10.42 8.84 45.36
N GLY A 137 10.01 8.24 46.47
CA GLY A 137 8.71 8.42 47.08
C GLY A 137 7.78 7.25 46.85
N SER A 138 7.22 6.77 47.96
CA SER A 138 5.90 6.13 47.95
C SER A 138 4.95 6.99 47.11
N SER A 139 4.39 6.42 46.06
CA SER A 139 3.32 7.03 45.26
C SER A 139 2.31 7.70 46.20
N HIS A 140 1.97 8.97 45.96
CA HIS A 140 0.89 9.66 46.68
C HIS A 140 -0.49 9.06 46.40
N PHE A 141 -0.60 8.19 45.40
CA PHE A 141 -1.83 7.48 45.09
C PHE A 141 -1.95 6.22 45.96
N PRO A 142 -3.13 5.95 46.53
CA PRO A 142 -3.38 4.72 47.25
C PRO A 142 -3.15 3.53 46.32
N ASP A 143 -2.54 2.48 46.86
CA ASP A 143 -2.36 1.23 46.14
C ASP A 143 -3.72 0.70 45.68
N ILE A 144 -3.78 0.15 44.47
CA ILE A 144 -5.03 -0.40 43.96
C ILE A 144 -5.39 -1.58 44.84
N GLY A 145 -6.50 -1.43 45.58
CA GLY A 145 -7.03 -2.50 46.42
C GLY A 145 -7.34 -3.76 45.60
N HIS A 146 -7.50 -4.89 46.30
CA HIS A 146 -7.75 -6.19 45.70
C HIS A 146 -8.91 -6.14 44.68
N LEU A 147 -8.60 -6.45 43.42
CA LEU A 147 -9.56 -6.40 42.31
C LEU A 147 -10.46 -7.65 42.33
N HIS A 148 -11.74 -7.46 42.64
CA HIS A 148 -12.72 -8.54 42.55
C HIS A 148 -13.33 -8.62 41.15
N ILE A 149 -12.86 -9.58 40.35
CA ILE A 149 -13.37 -9.82 39.00
C ILE A 149 -14.53 -10.83 39.06
N HIS A 150 -15.76 -10.34 38.91
CA HIS A 150 -16.95 -11.19 38.87
C HIS A 150 -17.27 -11.67 37.44
N ARG A 151 -17.43 -12.99 37.28
CA ARG A 151 -17.86 -13.63 36.01
C ARG A 151 -19.06 -12.94 35.33
N PRO A 152 -20.16 -12.60 36.01
CA PRO A 152 -21.29 -11.92 35.36
C PRO A 152 -20.94 -10.51 34.85
N GLY A 153 -20.06 -9.79 35.55
CA GLY A 153 -19.59 -8.47 35.11
C GLY A 153 -18.76 -8.55 33.83
N VAL A 154 -17.87 -9.54 33.76
CA VAL A 154 -17.07 -9.82 32.55
C VAL A 154 -17.98 -10.23 31.38
N ALA A 155 -18.96 -11.10 31.62
CA ALA A 155 -19.92 -11.52 30.59
C ALA A 155 -20.72 -10.33 30.02
N LYS A 156 -21.17 -9.41 30.88
CA LYS A 156 -21.85 -8.16 30.48
C LYS A 156 -20.94 -7.22 29.69
N GLN A 157 -19.67 -7.09 30.07
CA GLN A 157 -18.69 -6.30 29.33
C GLN A 157 -18.45 -6.88 27.92
N LEU A 158 -18.30 -8.20 27.82
CA LEU A 158 -18.12 -8.90 26.55
C LEU A 158 -19.35 -8.79 25.64
N SER A 159 -20.57 -8.83 26.18
CA SER A 159 -21.80 -8.67 25.38
C SER A 159 -21.93 -7.26 24.78
N ASN A 160 -21.36 -6.25 25.43
CA ASN A 160 -21.41 -4.86 25.00
C ASN A 160 -20.31 -4.49 23.98
N LEU A 161 -19.39 -5.41 23.70
CA LEU A 161 -18.42 -5.21 22.63
C LEU A 161 -19.15 -5.27 21.27
N LYS A 162 -19.08 -4.18 20.52
CA LYS A 162 -19.53 -4.16 19.13
C LYS A 162 -18.74 -5.22 18.37
N ARG A 163 -19.41 -6.28 17.90
CA ARG A 163 -18.81 -7.23 16.94
C ARG A 163 -18.36 -6.41 15.73
N LEU A 164 -17.05 -6.21 15.60
CA LEU A 164 -16.45 -5.93 14.32
C LEU A 164 -16.67 -7.19 13.48
N LEU A 165 -17.75 -7.18 12.69
CA LEU A 165 -17.90 -8.12 11.59
C LEU A 165 -16.74 -7.85 10.64
N LEU A 166 -15.69 -8.66 10.76
CA LEU A 166 -14.65 -8.76 9.76
C LEU A 166 -15.28 -9.33 8.47
N PRO A 167 -14.91 -8.81 7.29
CA PRO A 167 -15.54 -9.08 6.01
C PRO A 167 -15.38 -10.51 5.48
#